data_AF-A0A2P8DIJ4-F1
#
_entry.id   AF-A0A2P8DIJ4-F1
#
_cell.length_a   1.000
_cell.length_b   1.000
_cell.length_c   1.000
_cell.angle_alpha   90.00
_cell.angle_beta   90.00
_cell.angle_gamma   90.00
#
_symmetry.space_group_name_H-M   'P 1'
#
loop_
_entity.id
_entity.type
_entity.pdbx_description
1 polymer ?
#
loop_
_entity_poly.entity_id
_entity_poly.type
_entity_poly.pdbx_seq_one_letter_code
_entity_poly.pdbx_strand_id
1 'polypeptide(L)'
;MVHEAGDQVIGTPLCEECYDYAGTVLWNNACGELWRRTRIGIDRALAPLASAATGERVTGTGVRDLLRVSYVKVAEFQKRGVVHLHLVVRLDGVDPEGADPDGGIVAPPSWATAGLLDRAVRRAVNGAAVPLPSPDGRLRVAQWGAQLDVADVSAGGPAGDTRRVAAYIAKYATKTASSSVSDSGALGSRLRRLHRAWLRRKIGRHLARMVETAWDLGRRPDLAHLKLRSWAHTLGFRGHFATKSRRYSVTMGALRAARRTWRADERAASGEADVWALARASGADVVGDWSYAGRGYTHPTDAQLAENMARDHQTALEEYRDLMRREAELAEWCDVTGP
;
A
#
# COMPACT_ATOMS: atom_id res chain seq x y z
N MET A 1 22.25 -20.62 -12.01
CA MET A 1 22.53 -19.26 -11.52
C MET A 1 21.63 -19.04 -10.32
N VAL A 2 22.20 -18.89 -9.12
CA VAL A 2 21.44 -18.62 -7.89
C VAL A 2 21.44 -17.11 -7.70
N HIS A 3 20.26 -16.49 -7.66
CA HIS A 3 20.14 -15.05 -7.46
C HIS A 3 20.01 -14.76 -5.96
N GLU A 4 20.76 -13.78 -5.46
CA GLU A 4 20.63 -13.31 -4.08
C GLU A 4 19.31 -12.57 -3.87
N ALA A 5 18.82 -12.53 -2.63
CA ALA A 5 17.51 -11.96 -2.30
C ALA A 5 17.32 -10.48 -2.73
N GLY A 6 18.39 -9.74 -3.03
CA GLY A 6 18.36 -8.35 -3.51
C GLY A 6 18.44 -8.19 -5.03
N ASP A 7 18.65 -9.26 -5.79
CA ASP A 7 18.89 -9.15 -7.24
C ASP A 7 17.66 -8.59 -7.98
N GLN A 8 17.88 -7.60 -8.84
CA GLN A 8 16.85 -6.89 -9.60
C GLN A 8 16.15 -7.77 -10.62
N VAL A 9 16.73 -8.91 -10.98
CA VAL A 9 16.08 -9.90 -11.85
C VAL A 9 15.04 -10.74 -11.11
N ILE A 10 15.05 -10.77 -9.77
CA ILE A 10 14.02 -11.50 -9.02
C ILE A 10 12.68 -10.79 -9.17
N GLY A 11 11.72 -11.49 -9.76
CA GLY A 11 10.39 -10.97 -10.05
C GLY A 11 10.20 -10.51 -11.49
N THR A 12 11.25 -10.49 -12.32
CA THR A 12 11.11 -10.18 -13.74
C THR A 12 10.57 -11.39 -14.52
N PRO A 13 9.93 -11.18 -15.69
CA PRO A 13 9.56 -12.27 -16.59
C PRO A 13 10.78 -12.90 -17.25
N LEU A 14 10.70 -14.20 -17.51
CA LEU A 14 11.72 -14.93 -18.27
C LEU A 14 11.93 -14.34 -19.67
N CYS A 15 10.84 -13.85 -20.29
CA CYS A 15 10.84 -13.14 -21.55
C CYS A 15 10.04 -11.84 -21.36
N GLU A 16 10.70 -10.69 -21.41
CA GLU A 16 10.02 -9.39 -21.29
C GLU A 16 9.01 -9.17 -22.42
N GLU A 17 9.32 -9.59 -23.64
CA GLU A 17 8.45 -9.38 -24.81
C GLU A 17 7.19 -10.26 -24.77
N CYS A 18 7.30 -11.44 -24.16
CA CYS A 18 6.22 -12.42 -24.05
C CYS A 18 5.29 -12.12 -22.86
N TYR A 19 5.69 -11.23 -21.95
CA TYR A 19 4.95 -10.95 -20.73
C TYR A 19 3.71 -10.10 -21.02
N ASP A 20 2.56 -10.53 -20.50
CA ASP A 20 1.29 -9.83 -20.67
C ASP A 20 1.18 -8.61 -19.73
N TYR A 21 1.91 -7.54 -20.06
CA TYR A 21 1.89 -6.29 -19.30
C TYR A 21 0.50 -5.65 -19.24
N ALA A 22 -0.23 -5.67 -20.36
CA ALA A 22 -1.58 -5.12 -20.42
C ALA A 22 -2.52 -5.88 -19.48
N GLY A 23 -2.52 -7.22 -19.56
CA GLY A 23 -3.28 -8.07 -18.66
C GLY A 23 -2.91 -7.85 -17.19
N THR A 24 -1.62 -7.72 -16.87
CA THR A 24 -1.16 -7.49 -15.49
C THR A 24 -1.62 -6.14 -14.94
N VAL A 25 -1.47 -5.06 -15.71
CA VAL A 25 -1.91 -3.71 -15.30
C VAL A 25 -3.43 -3.68 -15.12
N LEU A 26 -4.19 -4.32 -16.01
CA LEU A 26 -5.64 -4.43 -15.91
C LEU A 26 -6.05 -5.29 -14.70
N TRP A 27 -5.31 -6.36 -14.40
CA TRP A 27 -5.53 -7.18 -13.21
C TRP A 27 -5.29 -6.38 -11.92
N ASN A 28 -4.19 -5.62 -11.83
CA ASN A 28 -3.92 -4.72 -10.71
C ASN A 28 -5.05 -3.69 -10.52
N ASN A 29 -5.56 -3.12 -11.62
CA ASN A 29 -6.68 -2.19 -11.56
C ASN A 29 -7.98 -2.87 -11.06
N ALA A 30 -8.24 -4.09 -11.53
CA ALA A 30 -9.42 -4.88 -11.17
C ALA A 30 -9.37 -5.47 -9.74
N CYS A 31 -8.22 -5.48 -9.07
CA CYS A 31 -8.04 -6.04 -7.72
C CYS A 31 -9.10 -5.54 -6.72
N GLY A 32 -9.49 -4.26 -6.78
CA GLY A 32 -10.53 -3.70 -5.94
C GLY A 32 -11.93 -4.32 -6.16
N GLU A 33 -12.30 -4.54 -7.42
CA GLU A 33 -13.56 -5.19 -7.79
C GLU A 33 -13.50 -6.70 -7.53
N LEU A 34 -12.35 -7.34 -7.74
CA LEU A 34 -12.12 -8.74 -7.41
C LEU A 34 -12.30 -8.99 -5.90
N TRP A 35 -11.77 -8.09 -5.07
CA TRP A 35 -12.03 -8.09 -3.63
C TRP A 35 -13.53 -7.91 -3.30
N ARG A 36 -14.22 -6.97 -3.95
CA ARG A 36 -15.67 -6.78 -3.75
C ARG A 36 -16.45 -8.05 -4.03
N ARG A 37 -16.17 -8.72 -5.16
CA ARG A 37 -16.82 -10.01 -5.51
C ARG A 37 -16.47 -11.10 -4.52
N THR A 38 -15.23 -11.16 -4.05
CA THR A 38 -14.81 -12.10 -3.00
C THR A 38 -15.59 -11.86 -1.71
N ARG A 39 -15.71 -10.61 -1.25
CA ARG A 39 -16.45 -10.28 -0.03
C ARG A 39 -17.93 -10.63 -0.13
N ILE A 40 -18.56 -10.43 -1.30
CA ILE A 40 -19.93 -10.89 -1.58
C ILE A 40 -19.99 -12.42 -1.60
N GLY A 41 -18.99 -13.07 -2.18
CA GLY A 41 -18.84 -14.52 -2.20
C GLY A 41 -18.76 -15.13 -0.81
N ILE A 42 -18.09 -14.47 0.13
CA ILE A 42 -18.01 -14.90 1.54
C ILE A 42 -19.43 -14.91 2.16
N ASP A 43 -20.19 -13.82 2.05
CA ASP A 43 -21.58 -13.79 2.57
C ASP A 43 -22.43 -14.91 1.97
N ARG A 44 -22.32 -15.12 0.66
CA ARG A 44 -23.05 -16.18 -0.06
C ARG A 44 -22.62 -17.58 0.37
N ALA A 45 -21.34 -17.78 0.64
CA ALA A 45 -20.80 -19.06 1.09
C ALA A 45 -21.18 -19.35 2.55
N LEU A 46 -21.37 -18.31 3.37
CA LEU A 46 -21.80 -18.44 4.76
C LEU A 46 -23.26 -18.89 4.89
N ALA A 47 -24.15 -18.52 3.97
CA ALA A 47 -25.57 -18.88 4.05
C ALA A 47 -25.86 -20.40 4.14
N PRO A 48 -25.35 -21.26 3.24
CA PRO A 48 -25.54 -22.70 3.38
C PRO A 48 -24.80 -23.29 4.60
N LEU A 49 -23.66 -22.70 5.00
CA LEU A 49 -22.92 -23.14 6.19
C LEU A 49 -23.67 -22.82 7.49
N ALA A 50 -24.27 -21.64 7.56
CA ALA A 50 -25.13 -21.23 8.66
C ALA A 50 -26.38 -22.11 8.71
N SER A 51 -27.01 -22.38 7.56
CA SER A 51 -28.19 -23.25 7.51
C SER A 51 -27.92 -24.65 8.06
N ALA A 52 -26.78 -25.23 7.69
CA ALA A 52 -26.36 -26.54 8.20
C ALA A 52 -26.07 -26.52 9.71
N ALA A 53 -25.63 -25.38 10.24
CA ALA A 53 -25.26 -25.27 11.65
C ALA A 53 -26.44 -24.92 12.56
N THR A 54 -27.43 -24.18 12.07
CA THR A 54 -28.63 -23.80 12.83
C THR A 54 -29.78 -24.78 12.65
N GLY A 55 -29.78 -25.58 11.58
CA GLY A 55 -30.92 -26.44 11.20
C GLY A 55 -32.06 -25.68 10.51
N GLU A 56 -31.95 -24.36 10.37
CA GLU A 56 -32.93 -23.49 9.73
C GLU A 56 -32.41 -22.96 8.40
N ARG A 57 -33.30 -22.67 7.46
CA ARG A 57 -32.88 -22.10 6.17
C ARG A 57 -32.43 -20.65 6.32
N VAL A 58 -31.12 -20.42 6.16
CA VAL A 58 -30.53 -19.08 6.15
C VAL A 58 -30.27 -18.62 4.71
N THR A 59 -30.80 -17.45 4.36
CA THR A 59 -30.54 -16.82 3.05
C THR A 59 -29.27 -15.97 3.07
N GLY A 60 -28.73 -15.60 1.90
CA GLY A 60 -27.58 -14.70 1.82
C GLY A 60 -27.81 -13.33 2.48
N THR A 61 -29.06 -12.86 2.51
CA THR A 61 -29.43 -11.66 3.25
C THR A 61 -29.53 -11.96 4.75
N GLY A 62 -30.17 -13.07 5.12
CA GLY A 62 -30.36 -13.47 6.52
C GLY A 62 -29.06 -13.76 7.28
N VAL A 63 -27.96 -14.10 6.59
CA VAL A 63 -26.62 -14.20 7.22
C VAL A 63 -26.26 -12.90 7.95
N ARG A 64 -26.66 -11.74 7.41
CA ARG A 64 -26.29 -10.43 7.96
C ARG A 64 -27.03 -10.10 9.26
N ASP A 65 -28.14 -10.77 9.51
CA ASP A 65 -28.91 -10.63 10.74
C ASP A 65 -28.33 -11.53 11.86
N LEU A 66 -27.61 -12.58 11.47
CA LEU A 66 -26.97 -13.52 12.40
C LEU A 66 -25.53 -13.15 12.76
N LEU A 67 -24.77 -12.64 11.78
CA LEU A 67 -23.36 -12.31 11.97
C LEU A 67 -22.86 -11.28 10.95
N ARG A 68 -21.71 -10.70 11.26
CA ARG A 68 -21.01 -9.73 10.42
C ARG A 68 -19.60 -10.22 10.10
N VAL A 69 -19.26 -10.24 8.81
CA VAL A 69 -17.86 -10.45 8.38
C VAL A 69 -17.11 -9.12 8.43
N SER A 70 -16.26 -8.99 9.44
CA SER A 70 -15.36 -7.87 9.64
C SER A 70 -13.98 -8.21 9.10
N TYR A 71 -13.28 -7.23 8.51
CA TYR A 71 -11.96 -7.46 7.96
C TYR A 71 -11.07 -6.23 7.99
N VAL A 72 -9.77 -6.47 7.99
CA VAL A 72 -8.75 -5.54 7.49
C VAL A 72 -8.03 -6.24 6.35
N LYS A 73 -7.74 -5.48 5.29
CA LYS A 73 -6.90 -5.94 4.19
C LYS A 73 -5.78 -4.96 3.94
N VAL A 74 -4.61 -5.50 3.60
CA VAL A 74 -3.44 -4.79 3.16
C VAL A 74 -3.08 -5.29 1.76
N ALA A 75 -2.98 -4.38 0.80
CA ALA A 75 -2.53 -4.65 -0.55
C ALA A 75 -1.03 -4.37 -0.65
N GLU A 76 -0.25 -5.39 -0.96
CA GLU A 76 1.20 -5.31 -1.14
C GLU A 76 1.54 -5.68 -2.59
N PHE A 77 2.66 -5.20 -3.11
CA PHE A 77 3.17 -5.62 -4.41
C PHE A 77 4.17 -6.74 -4.27
N GLN A 78 3.96 -7.83 -5.01
CA GLN A 78 5.01 -8.80 -5.29
C GLN A 78 6.19 -8.10 -5.98
N LYS A 79 7.38 -8.71 -5.96
CA LYS A 79 8.53 -8.19 -6.73
C LYS A 79 8.25 -8.03 -8.23
N ARG A 80 7.33 -8.85 -8.78
CA ARG A 80 6.81 -8.77 -10.15
C ARG A 80 5.80 -7.61 -10.36
N GLY A 81 5.52 -6.80 -9.35
CA GLY A 81 4.58 -5.68 -9.45
C GLY A 81 3.10 -6.07 -9.49
N VAL A 82 2.77 -7.34 -9.23
CA VAL A 82 1.38 -7.82 -9.09
C VAL A 82 0.92 -7.62 -7.66
N VAL A 83 -0.28 -7.09 -7.46
CA VAL A 83 -0.84 -6.89 -6.11
C VAL A 83 -1.20 -8.24 -5.49
N HIS A 84 -0.88 -8.44 -4.21
CA HIS A 84 -1.44 -9.52 -3.39
C HIS A 84 -2.04 -8.94 -2.12
N LEU A 85 -3.02 -9.65 -1.54
CA LEU A 85 -3.75 -9.18 -0.37
C LEU A 85 -3.36 -9.99 0.87
N HIS A 86 -3.01 -9.30 1.94
CA HIS A 86 -2.96 -9.84 3.29
C HIS A 86 -4.23 -9.45 4.02
N LEU A 87 -4.86 -10.40 4.70
CA LEU A 87 -6.14 -10.18 5.36
C LEU A 87 -6.14 -10.71 6.77
N VAL A 88 -6.84 -10.01 7.65
CA VAL A 88 -7.38 -10.58 8.88
C VAL A 88 -8.89 -10.42 8.79
N VAL A 89 -9.59 -11.54 8.88
CA VAL A 89 -11.05 -11.62 8.76
C VAL A 89 -11.60 -12.23 10.04
N ARG A 90 -12.70 -11.67 10.54
CA ARG A 90 -13.34 -12.08 11.78
C ARG A 90 -14.86 -12.14 11.57
N LEU A 91 -15.50 -13.11 12.23
CA LEU A 91 -16.94 -13.14 12.38
C LEU A 91 -17.29 -12.43 13.69
N ASP A 92 -18.12 -11.39 13.60
CA ASP A 92 -18.70 -10.69 14.75
C ASP A 92 -20.18 -11.06 14.87
N GLY A 93 -20.72 -11.07 16.09
CA GLY A 93 -22.16 -11.10 16.31
C GLY A 93 -22.84 -9.80 15.86
N VAL A 94 -24.16 -9.85 15.80
CA VAL A 94 -25.01 -8.66 15.61
C VAL A 94 -25.60 -8.30 16.97
N ASP A 95 -25.50 -7.03 17.36
CA ASP A 95 -26.16 -6.50 18.55
C ASP A 95 -27.69 -6.49 18.32
N PRO A 96 -28.49 -7.23 19.12
CA PRO A 96 -29.94 -7.29 18.94
C PRO A 96 -30.66 -5.97 19.21
N GLU A 97 -30.12 -5.11 20.06
CA GLU A 97 -30.80 -3.86 20.49
C GLU A 97 -30.29 -2.62 19.74
N GLY A 98 -29.19 -2.76 18.98
CA GLY A 98 -28.56 -1.64 18.29
C GLY A 98 -28.08 -0.53 19.24
N ALA A 99 -27.92 -0.85 20.52
CA ALA A 99 -27.74 0.10 21.61
C ALA A 99 -26.35 0.76 21.60
N ASP A 100 -25.39 0.19 20.88
CA ASP A 100 -24.08 0.80 20.67
C ASP A 100 -23.95 1.46 19.27
N PRO A 101 -24.17 2.79 19.15
CA PRO A 101 -23.96 3.52 17.91
C PRO A 101 -22.49 3.52 17.44
N ASP A 102 -21.53 3.31 18.35
CA ASP A 102 -20.10 3.22 18.06
C ASP A 102 -19.65 1.78 17.70
N GLY A 103 -20.52 0.78 17.91
CA GLY A 103 -20.43 -0.54 17.30
C GLY A 103 -19.40 -1.46 17.96
N GLY A 104 -19.57 -1.72 19.24
CA GLY A 104 -18.87 -2.72 20.03
C GLY A 104 -18.75 -4.07 19.32
N ILE A 105 -17.67 -4.78 19.67
CA ILE A 105 -17.39 -6.11 19.10
C ILE A 105 -18.21 -7.12 19.89
N VAL A 106 -19.31 -7.60 19.29
CA VAL A 106 -20.14 -8.67 19.84
C VAL A 106 -19.56 -10.02 19.46
N ALA A 107 -19.52 -10.95 20.41
CA ALA A 107 -19.08 -12.32 20.14
C ALA A 107 -19.97 -12.97 19.08
N PRO A 108 -19.40 -13.70 18.10
CA PRO A 108 -20.21 -14.41 17.12
C PRO A 108 -21.00 -15.56 17.77
N PRO A 109 -22.10 -16.03 17.16
CA PRO A 109 -22.78 -17.24 17.59
C PRO A 109 -21.81 -18.43 17.71
N SER A 110 -22.06 -19.36 18.64
CA SER A 110 -21.15 -20.49 18.92
C SER A 110 -20.85 -21.37 17.70
N TRP A 111 -21.77 -21.44 16.75
CA TRP A 111 -21.60 -22.19 15.50
C TRP A 111 -20.71 -21.48 14.45
N ALA A 112 -20.48 -20.18 14.59
CA ALA A 112 -19.73 -19.35 13.65
C ALA A 112 -18.21 -19.42 13.93
N THR A 113 -17.64 -20.59 13.68
CA THR A 113 -16.24 -20.92 13.99
C THR A 113 -15.24 -20.41 12.94
N ALA A 114 -13.95 -20.36 13.31
CA ALA A 114 -12.86 -20.07 12.36
C ALA A 114 -12.80 -21.06 11.19
N GLY A 115 -13.11 -22.34 11.42
CA GLY A 115 -13.19 -23.36 10.36
C GLY A 115 -14.37 -23.15 9.40
N LEU A 116 -15.49 -22.60 9.89
CA LEU A 116 -16.60 -22.18 9.03
C LEU A 116 -16.18 -20.99 8.16
N LEU A 117 -15.49 -20.01 8.75
CA LEU A 117 -14.95 -18.86 8.01
C LEU A 117 -13.93 -19.29 6.95
N ASP A 118 -13.00 -20.18 7.26
CA ASP A 118 -12.00 -20.70 6.31
C ASP A 118 -12.69 -21.30 5.07
N ARG A 119 -13.66 -22.19 5.27
CA ARG A 119 -14.44 -22.80 4.17
C ARG A 119 -15.14 -21.74 3.31
N ALA A 120 -15.74 -20.72 3.93
CA ALA A 120 -16.41 -19.64 3.22
C ALA A 120 -15.43 -18.79 2.40
N VAL A 121 -14.26 -18.47 2.96
CA VAL A 121 -13.20 -17.71 2.29
C VAL A 121 -12.65 -18.49 1.11
N ARG A 122 -12.29 -19.76 1.27
CA ARG A 122 -11.78 -20.61 0.18
C ARG A 122 -12.78 -20.71 -0.98
N ARG A 123 -14.06 -20.94 -0.67
CA ARG A 123 -15.13 -20.97 -1.68
C ARG A 123 -15.26 -19.64 -2.42
N ALA A 124 -15.20 -18.53 -1.69
CA ALA A 124 -15.32 -17.20 -2.28
C ALA A 124 -14.13 -16.81 -3.16
N VAL A 125 -12.91 -17.14 -2.73
CA VAL A 125 -11.68 -16.91 -3.50
C VAL A 125 -11.71 -17.70 -4.80
N ASN A 126 -12.08 -18.98 -4.76
CA ASN A 126 -12.15 -19.83 -5.95
C ASN A 126 -13.26 -19.40 -6.93
N GLY A 127 -14.33 -18.76 -6.45
CA GLY A 127 -15.44 -18.31 -7.29
C GLY A 127 -15.32 -16.87 -7.79
N ALA A 128 -14.38 -16.06 -7.30
CA ALA A 128 -14.27 -14.65 -7.66
C ALA A 128 -13.62 -14.49 -9.04
N ALA A 129 -14.34 -13.85 -9.96
CA ALA A 129 -13.88 -13.57 -11.32
C ALA A 129 -14.35 -12.19 -11.76
N VAL A 130 -13.54 -11.44 -12.51
CA VAL A 130 -13.88 -10.11 -13.07
C VAL A 130 -13.45 -10.05 -14.54
N PRO A 131 -14.38 -9.93 -15.50
CA PRO A 131 -14.02 -9.69 -16.90
C PRO A 131 -13.19 -8.41 -17.03
N LEU A 132 -12.11 -8.47 -17.79
CA LEU A 132 -11.24 -7.33 -18.06
C LEU A 132 -11.50 -6.74 -19.45
N PRO A 133 -11.31 -5.43 -19.63
CA PRO A 133 -11.28 -4.83 -20.95
C PRO A 133 -10.22 -5.49 -21.84
N SER A 134 -10.47 -5.51 -23.15
CA SER A 134 -9.62 -6.18 -24.15
C SER A 134 -9.07 -5.18 -25.17
N PRO A 135 -8.18 -4.26 -24.77
CA PRO A 135 -7.69 -3.19 -25.65
C PRO A 135 -6.91 -3.71 -26.87
N ASP A 136 -6.39 -4.92 -26.78
CA ASP A 136 -5.65 -5.67 -27.80
C ASP A 136 -6.48 -6.79 -28.43
N GLY A 137 -7.79 -6.83 -28.20
CA GLY A 137 -8.69 -7.88 -28.68
C GLY A 137 -8.61 -9.20 -27.91
N ARG A 138 -7.69 -9.35 -26.95
CA ARG A 138 -7.57 -10.58 -26.15
C ARG A 138 -8.47 -10.53 -24.92
N LEU A 139 -9.47 -11.40 -24.90
CA LEU A 139 -10.37 -11.60 -23.76
C LEU A 139 -9.60 -12.10 -22.53
N ARG A 140 -9.84 -11.45 -21.39
CA ARG A 140 -9.21 -11.80 -20.10
C ARG A 140 -10.22 -11.73 -18.97
N VAL A 141 -9.97 -12.52 -17.93
CA VAL A 141 -10.73 -12.50 -16.68
C VAL A 141 -9.72 -12.47 -15.54
N ALA A 142 -9.86 -11.50 -14.64
CA ALA A 142 -9.11 -11.48 -13.39
C ALA A 142 -9.72 -12.46 -12.39
N GLN A 143 -8.89 -13.37 -11.88
CA GLN A 143 -9.19 -14.29 -10.80
C GLN A 143 -8.05 -14.25 -9.78
N TRP A 144 -8.27 -14.77 -8.58
CA TRP A 144 -7.18 -15.03 -7.65
C TRP A 144 -6.33 -16.19 -8.16
N GLY A 145 -5.02 -16.11 -7.95
CA GLY A 145 -4.11 -17.22 -8.24
C GLY A 145 -4.29 -18.38 -7.25
N ALA A 146 -3.55 -19.48 -7.47
CA ALA A 146 -3.61 -20.67 -6.62
C ALA A 146 -3.01 -20.47 -5.21
N GLN A 147 -2.29 -19.38 -4.97
CA GLN A 147 -1.66 -19.10 -3.68
C GLN A 147 -2.68 -18.51 -2.70
N LEU A 148 -3.21 -19.35 -1.81
CA LEU A 148 -4.06 -18.96 -0.69
C LEU A 148 -3.60 -19.70 0.57
N ASP A 149 -3.11 -18.94 1.55
CA ASP A 149 -2.75 -19.44 2.87
C ASP A 149 -3.71 -18.85 3.92
N VAL A 150 -4.30 -19.72 4.74
CA VAL A 150 -5.27 -19.36 5.77
C VAL A 150 -4.86 -20.02 7.06
N ALA A 151 -4.65 -19.22 8.10
CA ALA A 151 -4.30 -19.68 9.43
C ALA A 151 -5.28 -19.11 10.46
N ASP A 152 -5.69 -19.94 11.42
CA ASP A 152 -6.47 -19.48 12.55
C ASP A 152 -5.59 -18.66 13.50
N VAL A 153 -5.96 -17.41 13.71
CA VAL A 153 -5.24 -16.49 14.59
C VAL A 153 -5.69 -16.61 16.05
N SER A 154 -6.85 -17.25 16.30
CA SER A 154 -7.47 -17.39 17.63
C SER A 154 -6.95 -18.54 18.50
N ALA A 155 -6.11 -19.41 17.93
CA ALA A 155 -5.56 -20.56 18.64
C ALA A 155 -4.56 -20.21 19.77
N GLY A 156 -4.32 -18.92 20.06
CA GLY A 156 -3.38 -18.44 21.09
C GLY A 156 -4.04 -17.86 22.35
N GLY A 157 -5.38 -17.79 22.40
CA GLY A 157 -6.14 -17.23 23.52
C GLY A 157 -6.26 -15.69 23.50
N PRO A 158 -7.21 -15.09 24.25
CA PRO A 158 -7.74 -13.74 23.99
C PRO A 158 -6.71 -12.61 23.96
N ALA A 159 -5.73 -12.64 24.87
CA ALA A 159 -4.69 -11.62 24.98
C ALA A 159 -3.53 -11.82 23.97
N GLY A 160 -3.23 -13.08 23.62
CA GLY A 160 -2.24 -13.43 22.61
C GLY A 160 -2.73 -13.12 21.19
N ASP A 161 -4.02 -13.33 20.95
CA ASP A 161 -4.67 -13.14 19.66
C ASP A 161 -4.67 -11.67 19.22
N THR A 162 -4.97 -10.74 20.13
CA THR A 162 -5.05 -9.31 19.80
C THR A 162 -3.67 -8.73 19.45
N ARG A 163 -2.63 -9.05 20.22
CA ARG A 163 -1.25 -8.62 19.93
C ARG A 163 -0.72 -9.25 18.65
N ARG A 164 -1.03 -10.54 18.40
CA ARG A 164 -0.64 -11.25 17.18
C ARG A 164 -1.31 -10.66 15.94
N VAL A 165 -2.61 -10.34 16.01
CA VAL A 165 -3.33 -9.64 14.93
C VAL A 165 -2.72 -8.26 14.67
N ALA A 166 -2.45 -7.48 15.72
CA ALA A 166 -1.85 -6.15 15.58
C ALA A 166 -0.44 -6.22 14.96
N ALA A 167 0.41 -7.13 15.43
CA ALA A 167 1.75 -7.36 14.89
C ALA A 167 1.69 -7.85 13.43
N TYR A 168 0.74 -8.73 13.10
CA TYR A 168 0.51 -9.19 11.73
C TYR A 168 0.12 -8.02 10.83
N ILE A 169 -0.87 -7.20 11.21
CA ILE A 169 -1.28 -6.02 10.44
C ILE A 169 -0.12 -5.02 10.30
N ALA A 170 0.60 -4.75 11.39
CA ALA A 170 1.74 -3.84 11.39
C ALA A 170 2.85 -4.31 10.45
N LYS A 171 3.18 -5.61 10.47
CA LYS A 171 4.16 -6.22 9.56
C LYS A 171 3.84 -5.90 8.11
N TYR A 172 2.59 -6.11 7.66
CA TYR A 172 2.23 -5.88 6.27
C TYR A 172 2.02 -4.41 5.93
N ALA A 173 1.53 -3.60 6.87
CA ALA A 173 1.45 -2.15 6.67
C ALA A 173 2.84 -1.55 6.43
N THR A 174 3.84 -1.93 7.24
CA THR A 174 5.22 -1.47 7.09
C THR A 174 5.87 -2.05 5.84
N LYS A 175 5.69 -3.34 5.56
CA LYS A 175 6.28 -3.99 4.37
C LYS A 175 5.75 -3.41 3.05
N THR A 176 4.48 -3.02 3.03
CA THR A 176 3.88 -2.36 1.86
C THR A 176 4.49 -0.97 1.63
N ALA A 177 4.80 -0.26 2.71
CA ALA A 177 5.47 1.04 2.63
C ALA A 177 6.95 0.92 2.19
N SER A 178 7.57 -0.24 2.43
CA SER A 178 8.96 -0.56 2.07
C SER A 178 9.07 -1.65 0.99
N SER A 179 8.12 -1.70 0.06
CA SER A 179 8.18 -2.64 -1.06
C SER A 179 9.17 -2.14 -2.12
N SER A 180 9.73 -3.03 -2.95
CA SER A 180 10.62 -2.65 -4.07
C SER A 180 10.04 -1.57 -5.01
N VAL A 181 8.71 -1.48 -5.10
CA VAL A 181 7.99 -0.43 -5.85
C VAL A 181 8.14 0.94 -5.16
N SER A 182 8.13 0.99 -3.82
CA SER A 182 8.26 2.20 -3.00
C SER A 182 9.69 2.56 -2.59
N ASP A 183 10.62 1.60 -2.49
CA ASP A 183 11.98 1.81 -1.97
C ASP A 183 12.83 2.77 -2.83
N SER A 184 12.56 2.82 -4.13
CA SER A 184 13.25 3.74 -5.04
C SER A 184 12.81 5.20 -4.90
N GLY A 185 11.70 5.47 -4.20
CA GLY A 185 10.99 6.76 -4.17
C GLY A 185 10.41 7.20 -5.52
N ALA A 186 10.74 6.51 -6.62
CA ALA A 186 10.40 6.91 -7.99
C ALA A 186 8.89 6.85 -8.27
N LEU A 187 8.18 6.05 -7.48
CA LEU A 187 6.75 5.81 -7.58
C LEU A 187 5.96 6.35 -6.39
N GLY A 188 6.58 7.20 -5.56
CA GLY A 188 5.96 7.76 -4.35
C GLY A 188 4.82 8.75 -4.63
N SER A 189 4.66 9.21 -5.88
CA SER A 189 3.58 10.13 -6.26
C SER A 189 3.16 9.95 -7.72
N ARG A 190 2.01 10.53 -8.05
CA ARG A 190 1.46 10.50 -9.42
C ARG A 190 2.45 11.11 -10.41
N LEU A 191 2.70 10.38 -11.48
CA LEU A 191 3.54 10.86 -12.57
C LEU A 191 2.80 11.97 -13.34
N ARG A 192 3.45 13.12 -13.53
CA ARG A 192 2.98 14.18 -14.43
C ARG A 192 3.51 14.00 -15.85
N ARG A 193 4.74 13.50 -15.97
CA ARG A 193 5.45 13.18 -17.21
C ARG A 193 6.08 11.79 -17.08
N LEU A 194 6.27 11.12 -18.21
CA LEU A 194 6.85 9.78 -18.27
C LEU A 194 8.30 9.88 -18.77
N HIS A 195 9.28 9.75 -17.87
CA HIS A 195 10.70 9.77 -18.22
C HIS A 195 11.28 8.35 -18.25
N ARG A 196 11.16 7.69 -19.40
CA ARG A 196 11.40 6.24 -19.56
C ARG A 196 12.81 5.79 -19.13
N ALA A 197 13.86 6.50 -19.58
CA ALA A 197 15.24 6.15 -19.24
C ALA A 197 15.52 6.26 -17.72
N TRP A 198 14.94 7.26 -17.06
CA TRP A 198 15.08 7.45 -15.62
C TRP A 198 14.32 6.37 -14.83
N LEU A 199 13.09 6.05 -15.25
CA LEU A 199 12.32 4.96 -14.63
C LEU A 199 13.07 3.64 -14.71
N ARG A 200 13.55 3.25 -15.90
CA ARG A 200 14.29 2.01 -16.09
C ARG A 200 15.53 1.91 -15.21
N ARG A 201 16.25 3.02 -15.03
CA ARG A 201 17.41 3.10 -14.13
C ARG A 201 17.03 2.99 -12.64
N LYS A 202 15.85 3.48 -12.25
CA LYS A 202 15.44 3.54 -10.84
C LYS A 202 14.69 2.31 -10.34
N ILE A 203 13.86 1.69 -11.17
CA ILE A 203 12.98 0.57 -10.78
C ILE A 203 13.16 -0.67 -11.65
N GLY A 204 14.18 -0.69 -12.52
CA GLY A 204 14.42 -1.78 -13.46
C GLY A 204 13.48 -1.74 -14.67
N ARG A 205 13.81 -2.55 -15.69
CA ARG A 205 13.08 -2.60 -16.96
C ARG A 205 11.65 -3.08 -16.81
N HIS A 206 11.45 -4.16 -16.05
CA HIS A 206 10.14 -4.78 -15.87
C HIS A 206 9.10 -3.84 -15.25
N LEU A 207 9.39 -3.26 -14.08
CA LEU A 207 8.45 -2.35 -13.42
C LEU A 207 8.27 -1.05 -14.22
N ALA A 208 9.33 -0.53 -14.84
CA ALA A 208 9.20 0.60 -15.76
C ALA A 208 8.25 0.27 -16.93
N ARG A 209 8.31 -0.93 -17.50
CA ARG A 209 7.42 -1.36 -18.57
C ARG A 209 5.96 -1.48 -18.10
N MET A 210 5.71 -1.89 -16.86
CA MET A 210 4.36 -1.84 -16.27
C MET A 210 3.83 -0.41 -16.12
N VAL A 211 4.66 0.52 -15.63
CA VAL A 211 4.33 1.96 -15.51
C VAL A 211 4.03 2.55 -16.90
N GLU A 212 4.90 2.29 -17.87
CA GLU A 212 4.73 2.69 -19.27
C GLU A 212 3.40 2.15 -19.83
N THR A 213 3.10 0.88 -19.59
CA THR A 213 1.85 0.25 -20.06
C THR A 213 0.61 0.87 -19.43
N ALA A 214 0.60 1.10 -18.11
CA ALA A 214 -0.51 1.79 -17.45
C ALA A 214 -0.69 3.23 -17.94
N TRP A 215 0.42 3.92 -18.22
CA TRP A 215 0.41 5.26 -18.78
C TRP A 215 -0.18 5.32 -20.18
N ASP A 216 0.24 4.40 -21.05
CA ASP A 216 -0.16 4.34 -22.46
C ASP A 216 -1.62 3.84 -22.59
N LEU A 217 -2.02 2.80 -21.85
CA LEU A 217 -3.43 2.37 -21.77
C LEU A 217 -4.33 3.48 -21.22
N GLY A 218 -3.84 4.29 -20.29
CA GLY A 218 -4.60 5.40 -19.72
C GLY A 218 -4.83 6.58 -20.67
N ARG A 219 -4.28 6.56 -21.90
CA ARG A 219 -4.60 7.54 -22.97
C ARG A 219 -5.83 7.15 -23.79
N ARG A 220 -6.25 5.90 -23.69
CA ARG A 220 -7.35 5.34 -24.49
C ARG A 220 -8.71 5.82 -23.95
N PRO A 221 -9.57 6.43 -24.80
CA PRO A 221 -10.89 6.90 -24.37
C PRO A 221 -11.79 5.79 -23.83
N ASP A 222 -11.76 4.60 -24.43
CA ASP A 222 -12.52 3.41 -24.01
C ASP A 222 -12.13 2.93 -22.60
N LEU A 223 -10.93 3.26 -22.12
CA LEU A 223 -10.42 2.89 -20.80
C LEU A 223 -10.39 4.07 -19.80
N ALA A 224 -10.94 5.23 -20.15
CA ALA A 224 -10.84 6.44 -19.33
C ALA A 224 -11.39 6.24 -17.90
N HIS A 225 -12.45 5.45 -17.75
CA HIS A 225 -13.08 5.13 -16.47
C HIS A 225 -12.15 4.40 -15.47
N LEU A 226 -11.11 3.70 -15.96
CA LEU A 226 -10.14 3.00 -15.14
C LEU A 226 -9.09 3.93 -14.52
N LYS A 227 -8.89 5.13 -15.10
CA LYS A 227 -7.91 6.15 -14.67
C LYS A 227 -6.47 5.61 -14.59
N LEU A 228 -6.09 4.68 -15.46
CA LEU A 228 -4.80 3.97 -15.42
C LEU A 228 -3.59 4.92 -15.38
N ARG A 229 -3.65 6.03 -16.12
CA ARG A 229 -2.58 7.03 -16.15
C ARG A 229 -2.38 7.71 -14.78
N SER A 230 -3.47 8.05 -14.08
CA SER A 230 -3.41 8.63 -12.73
C SER A 230 -2.82 7.65 -11.70
N TRP A 231 -2.92 6.35 -11.98
CA TRP A 231 -2.45 5.26 -11.12
C TRP A 231 -1.26 4.50 -11.71
N ALA A 232 -0.56 5.09 -12.69
CA ALA A 232 0.62 4.46 -13.29
C ALA A 232 1.77 4.31 -12.28
N HIS A 233 1.88 5.25 -11.34
CA HIS A 233 2.82 5.17 -10.21
C HIS A 233 2.56 3.95 -9.30
N THR A 234 1.34 3.46 -9.24
CA THR A 234 0.96 2.23 -8.50
C THR A 234 0.73 1.05 -9.44
N LEU A 235 1.40 1.03 -10.60
CA LEU A 235 1.32 -0.06 -11.58
C LEU A 235 -0.12 -0.40 -12.01
N GLY A 236 -1.00 0.60 -12.04
CA GLY A 236 -2.42 0.48 -12.41
C GLY A 236 -3.37 0.23 -11.23
N PHE A 237 -2.86 -0.08 -10.03
CA PHE A 237 -3.68 -0.29 -8.84
C PHE A 237 -4.27 1.02 -8.32
N ARG A 238 -5.60 1.08 -8.22
CA ARG A 238 -6.37 2.28 -7.80
C ARG A 238 -6.85 2.22 -6.34
N GLY A 239 -6.53 1.15 -5.61
CA GLY A 239 -6.97 0.98 -4.22
C GLY A 239 -6.07 1.69 -3.21
N HIS A 240 -6.54 1.72 -1.96
CA HIS A 240 -5.68 2.05 -0.83
C HIS A 240 -4.88 0.83 -0.41
N PHE A 241 -3.64 1.07 0.02
CA PHE A 241 -2.74 0.03 0.51
C PHE A 241 -3.30 -0.69 1.74
N ALA A 242 -4.10 -0.02 2.59
CA ALA A 242 -4.78 -0.63 3.71
C ALA A 242 -6.23 -0.14 3.79
N THR A 243 -7.16 -1.07 3.97
CA THR A 243 -8.58 -0.77 4.20
C THR A 243 -9.15 -1.70 5.24
N LYS A 244 -10.12 -1.22 6.01
CA LYS A 244 -10.83 -2.01 7.01
C LYS A 244 -12.34 -1.84 6.85
N SER A 245 -13.12 -2.85 7.27
CA SER A 245 -14.56 -2.71 7.40
C SER A 245 -14.90 -1.67 8.48
N ARG A 246 -16.08 -1.04 8.37
CA ARG A 246 -16.48 0.11 9.22
C ARG A 246 -16.31 -0.15 10.71
N ARG A 247 -16.71 -1.34 11.18
CA ARG A 247 -16.69 -1.74 12.61
C ARG A 247 -15.58 -2.76 12.94
N TYR A 248 -14.47 -2.76 12.18
CA TYR A 248 -13.35 -3.65 12.49
C TYR A 248 -12.60 -3.24 13.76
N SER A 249 -12.37 -1.93 13.93
CA SER A 249 -11.60 -1.35 15.03
C SER A 249 -11.88 0.14 15.18
N VAL A 250 -11.31 0.76 16.23
CA VAL A 250 -11.29 2.21 16.42
C VAL A 250 -10.83 2.96 15.17
N THR A 251 -11.50 4.05 14.82
CA THR A 251 -11.22 4.78 13.58
C THR A 251 -9.83 5.43 13.62
N MET A 252 -9.20 5.60 12.46
CA MET A 252 -7.95 6.37 12.38
C MET A 252 -8.17 7.83 12.82
N GLY A 253 -9.38 8.36 12.66
CA GLY A 253 -9.78 9.67 13.17
C GLY A 253 -9.69 9.73 14.69
N ALA A 254 -10.31 8.76 15.38
CA ALA A 254 -10.23 8.64 16.83
C ALA A 254 -8.78 8.49 17.32
N LEU A 255 -7.99 7.62 16.70
CA LEU A 255 -6.56 7.44 17.05
C LEU A 255 -5.71 8.69 16.79
N ARG A 256 -6.05 9.51 15.79
CA ARG A 256 -5.37 10.80 15.56
C ARG A 256 -5.79 11.85 16.59
N ALA A 257 -7.07 11.89 16.97
CA ALA A 257 -7.56 12.76 18.02
C ALA A 257 -6.90 12.45 19.36
N ALA A 258 -6.89 11.18 19.78
CA ALA A 258 -6.23 10.74 21.01
C ALA A 258 -4.73 11.10 21.03
N ARG A 259 -4.03 10.89 19.90
CA ARG A 259 -2.61 11.30 19.78
C ARG A 259 -2.40 12.81 19.86
N ARG A 260 -3.33 13.62 19.33
CA ARG A 260 -3.26 15.08 19.44
C ARG A 260 -3.43 15.51 20.89
N THR A 261 -4.41 14.96 21.61
CA THR A 261 -4.62 15.24 23.03
C THR A 261 -3.38 14.88 23.84
N TRP A 262 -2.88 13.64 23.68
CA TRP A 262 -1.66 13.21 24.38
C TRP A 262 -0.44 14.10 24.09
N ARG A 263 -0.23 14.50 22.82
CA ARG A 263 0.86 15.43 22.46
C ARG A 263 0.69 16.83 23.07
N ALA A 264 -0.55 17.29 23.22
CA ALA A 264 -0.84 18.57 23.86
C ALA A 264 -0.56 18.49 25.37
N ASP A 265 -0.98 17.40 26.02
CA ASP A 265 -0.74 17.14 27.45
C ASP A 265 0.76 17.04 27.76
N GLU A 266 1.52 16.31 26.93
CA GLU A 266 2.99 16.19 27.06
C GLU A 266 3.69 17.55 26.90
N ARG A 267 3.27 18.37 25.93
CA ARG A 267 3.82 19.71 25.75
C ARG A 267 3.54 20.60 26.94
N ALA A 268 2.30 20.60 27.41
CA ALA A 268 1.91 21.34 28.61
C ALA A 268 2.72 20.90 29.84
N ALA A 269 2.93 19.60 30.02
CA ALA A 269 3.74 19.05 31.10
C ALA A 269 5.23 19.45 30.99
N SER A 270 5.77 19.59 29.77
CA SER A 270 7.14 20.06 29.52
C SER A 270 7.32 21.59 29.60
N GLY A 271 6.24 22.35 29.83
CA GLY A 271 6.27 23.81 29.83
C GLY A 271 6.33 24.44 28.42
N GLU A 272 6.28 23.63 27.36
CA GLU A 272 6.13 24.12 25.99
C GLU A 272 4.68 24.52 25.74
N ALA A 273 4.48 25.74 25.24
CA ALA A 273 3.14 26.23 24.94
C ALA A 273 2.50 25.44 23.79
N ASP A 274 1.29 24.92 23.97
CA ASP A 274 0.55 24.30 22.86
C ASP A 274 0.10 25.38 21.88
N VAL A 275 0.88 25.54 20.82
CA VAL A 275 0.63 26.48 19.72
C VAL A 275 -0.78 26.34 19.13
N TRP A 276 -1.37 25.13 19.16
CA TRP A 276 -2.72 24.89 18.67
C TRP A 276 -3.81 25.26 19.67
N ALA A 277 -3.53 25.20 20.97
CA ALA A 277 -4.45 25.69 22.02
C ALA A 277 -4.40 27.23 22.09
N LEU A 278 -3.20 27.80 22.02
CA LEU A 278 -2.99 29.24 21.90
C LEU A 278 -3.71 29.81 20.67
N ALA A 279 -3.53 29.20 19.50
CA ALA A 279 -4.22 29.62 18.27
C ALA A 279 -5.76 29.57 18.40
N ARG A 280 -6.31 28.55 19.07
CA ARG A 280 -7.76 28.46 19.33
C ARG A 280 -8.25 29.52 20.32
N ALA A 281 -7.46 29.82 21.36
CA ALA A 281 -7.81 30.81 22.37
C ALA A 281 -7.64 32.25 21.89
N SER A 282 -6.68 32.52 21.00
CA SER A 282 -6.42 33.84 20.45
C SER A 282 -7.26 34.18 19.21
N GLY A 283 -8.08 33.24 18.73
CA GLY A 283 -8.84 33.39 17.48
C GLY A 283 -7.94 33.42 16.24
N ALA A 284 -6.76 32.79 16.30
CA ALA A 284 -5.83 32.77 15.18
C ALA A 284 -6.41 32.01 13.98
N ASP A 285 -6.25 32.59 12.80
CA ASP A 285 -6.67 31.99 11.54
C ASP A 285 -5.88 30.71 11.25
N VAL A 286 -6.60 29.61 11.04
CA VAL A 286 -6.01 28.36 10.58
C VAL A 286 -5.85 28.43 9.07
N VAL A 287 -4.61 28.60 8.59
CA VAL A 287 -4.29 28.52 7.15
C VAL A 287 -4.41 27.08 6.69
N GLY A 288 -5.60 26.73 6.15
CA GLY A 288 -5.94 25.39 5.69
C GLY A 288 -5.48 25.06 4.27
N ASP A 289 -5.28 26.07 3.43
CA ASP A 289 -4.93 25.90 2.02
C ASP A 289 -3.52 26.39 1.74
N TRP A 290 -2.67 25.43 1.42
CA TRP A 290 -1.32 25.67 0.94
C TRP A 290 -1.31 25.46 -0.57
N SER A 291 -1.07 26.54 -1.32
CA SER A 291 -0.78 26.43 -2.74
C SER A 291 0.72 26.47 -2.96
N TYR A 292 1.17 25.73 -3.96
CA TYR A 292 2.58 25.72 -4.33
C TYR A 292 2.93 27.05 -5.01
N ALA A 293 3.60 27.95 -4.27
CA ALA A 293 3.99 29.27 -4.77
C ALA A 293 5.13 29.22 -5.81
N GLY A 294 5.91 28.13 -5.84
CA GLY A 294 7.04 27.95 -6.74
C GLY A 294 8.23 27.26 -6.09
N ARG A 295 9.27 27.00 -6.88
CA ARG A 295 10.62 26.62 -6.41
C ARG A 295 11.63 27.33 -7.29
N GLY A 296 12.79 27.62 -6.73
CA GLY A 296 13.84 28.35 -7.40
C GLY A 296 13.91 29.77 -6.88
N TYR A 297 14.65 30.57 -7.61
CA TYR A 297 15.04 31.91 -7.22
C TYR A 297 13.97 32.91 -7.64
N THR A 298 13.40 33.61 -6.67
CA THR A 298 12.41 34.67 -6.92
C THR A 298 13.05 35.89 -7.55
N HIS A 299 14.33 36.13 -7.29
CA HIS A 299 15.11 37.21 -7.90
C HIS A 299 16.29 36.68 -8.72
N PRO A 300 16.68 37.37 -9.80
CA PRO A 300 17.89 37.05 -10.57
C PRO A 300 19.15 37.00 -9.71
N THR A 301 19.21 37.79 -8.64
CA THR A 301 20.32 37.82 -7.68
C THR A 301 20.44 36.51 -6.90
N ASP A 302 19.33 35.89 -6.49
CA ASP A 302 19.36 34.63 -5.76
C ASP A 302 19.82 33.49 -6.69
N ALA A 303 19.47 33.59 -7.98
CA ALA A 303 19.92 32.65 -9.01
C ALA A 303 21.43 32.76 -9.25
N GLN A 304 21.95 33.99 -9.37
CA GLN A 304 23.38 34.25 -9.50
C GLN A 304 24.16 33.78 -8.27
N LEU A 305 23.65 34.07 -7.06
CA LEU A 305 24.28 33.64 -5.82
C LEU A 305 24.39 32.11 -5.76
N ALA A 306 23.32 31.40 -6.11
CA ALA A 306 23.34 29.95 -6.10
C ALA A 306 24.20 29.34 -7.21
N GLU A 307 24.27 29.96 -8.39
CA GLU A 307 25.17 29.56 -9.45
C GLU A 307 26.63 29.72 -9.04
N ASN A 308 26.96 30.82 -8.34
CA ASN A 308 28.29 31.04 -7.77
C ASN A 308 28.61 29.97 -6.71
N MET A 309 27.70 29.71 -5.77
CA MET A 309 27.89 28.65 -4.77
C MET A 309 28.07 27.26 -5.39
N ALA A 310 27.35 26.96 -6.47
CA ALA A 310 27.49 25.70 -7.19
C ALA A 310 28.86 25.59 -7.88
N ARG A 311 29.36 26.69 -8.45
CA ARG A 311 30.69 26.79 -9.05
C ARG A 311 31.78 26.61 -8.01
N ASP A 312 31.69 27.35 -6.90
CA ASP A 312 32.64 27.24 -5.78
C ASP A 312 32.69 25.81 -5.22
N HIS A 313 31.53 25.15 -5.12
CA HIS A 313 31.46 23.76 -4.70
C HIS A 313 32.12 22.79 -5.71
N GLN A 314 31.93 23.01 -7.01
CA GLN A 314 32.60 22.21 -8.04
C GLN A 314 34.12 22.37 -7.99
N THR A 315 34.59 23.61 -7.89
CA THR A 315 36.03 23.91 -7.73
C THR A 315 36.59 23.22 -6.50
N ALA A 316 35.91 23.31 -5.34
CA ALA A 316 36.34 22.65 -4.12
C ALA A 316 36.43 21.11 -4.25
N LEU A 317 35.51 20.50 -5.01
CA LEU A 317 35.56 19.05 -5.27
C LEU A 317 36.70 18.66 -6.21
N GLU A 318 37.00 19.49 -7.21
CA GLU A 318 38.13 19.29 -8.13
C GLU A 318 39.47 19.42 -7.41
N GLU A 319 39.63 20.49 -6.62
CA GLU A 319 40.81 20.72 -5.78
C GLU A 319 41.02 19.59 -4.77
N TYR A 320 39.95 19.12 -4.11
CA TYR A 320 40.03 17.99 -3.20
C TYR A 320 40.49 16.71 -3.92
N ARG A 321 39.96 16.43 -5.12
CA ARG A 321 40.38 15.26 -5.92
C ARG A 321 41.83 15.36 -6.37
N ASP A 322 42.28 16.55 -6.76
CA ASP A 322 43.68 16.79 -7.13
C ASP A 322 44.61 16.61 -5.93
N LEU A 323 44.22 17.10 -4.76
CA LEU A 323 44.99 16.92 -3.53
C LEU A 323 45.09 15.45 -3.16
N MET A 324 43.98 14.70 -3.17
CA MET A 324 43.99 13.26 -2.91
C MET A 324 44.82 12.47 -3.93
N ARG A 325 44.84 12.87 -5.21
CA ARG A 325 45.71 12.27 -6.23
C ARG A 325 47.18 12.50 -5.91
N ARG A 326 47.56 13.74 -5.60
CA ARG A 326 48.94 14.10 -5.25
C ARG A 326 49.42 13.41 -3.97
N GLU A 327 48.55 13.29 -2.96
CA GLU A 327 48.86 12.54 -1.74
C GLU A 327 49.06 11.05 -2.02
N ALA A 328 48.25 10.44 -2.90
CA ALA A 328 48.44 9.06 -3.30
C ALA A 328 49.75 8.84 -4.07
N GLU A 329 50.07 9.74 -5.02
CA GLU A 329 51.34 9.70 -5.75
C GLU A 329 52.54 9.88 -4.81
N LEU A 330 52.48 10.80 -3.84
CA LEU A 330 53.54 11.00 -2.84
C LEU A 330 53.70 9.80 -1.91
N ALA A 331 52.60 9.15 -1.50
CA ALA A 331 52.64 7.93 -0.71
C ALA A 331 53.32 6.77 -1.48
N GLU A 332 53.01 6.64 -2.78
CA GLU A 332 53.63 5.64 -3.66
C GLU A 332 55.14 5.89 -3.86
N TRP A 333 55.57 7.16 -3.91
CA TRP A 333 57.00 7.51 -4.00
C TRP A 333 57.77 7.33 -2.67
N CYS A 334 57.14 7.57 -1.53
CA CYS A 334 57.73 7.30 -0.21
C CYS A 334 57.96 5.80 0.04
N ASP A 335 57.10 4.92 -0.47
CA ASP A 335 57.29 3.46 -0.38
C ASP A 335 58.42 2.93 -1.28
N VAL A 336 58.78 3.66 -2.34
CA VAL A 336 59.85 3.28 -3.29
C VAL A 336 61.23 3.83 -2.89
N THR A 337 61.30 4.77 -1.94
CA THR A 337 62.56 5.47 -1.57
C THR A 337 62.88 5.48 -0.07
N GLY A 338 62.24 4.64 0.74
CA GLY A 338 62.66 4.38 2.11
C GLY A 338 63.99 3.58 2.16
N PRO A 339 64.89 3.86 3.13
CA PRO A 339 66.27 3.36 3.19
C PRO A 339 66.41 1.83 3.32
#